data_AF-A0A1E5JWQ5-F1
#
_entry.id   AF-A0A1E5JWQ5-F1
#
_cell.length_a   1.000
_cell.length_b   1.000
_cell.length_c   1.000
_cell.angle_alpha   90.00
_cell.angle_beta   90.00
_cell.angle_gamma   90.00
#
_symmetry.space_group_name_H-M   'P 1'
#
loop_
_entity.id
_entity.type
_entity.pdbx_description
1 polymer ?
#
loop_
_entity_poly.entity_id
_entity_poly.type
_entity_poly.pdbx_seq_one_letter_code
_entity_poly.pdbx_strand_id
1 'polypeptide(L)'
;MYQYNPNLHVKIWLSNNPNVFMNLENQIRLIEMREKNPNDTIHLIYDSKLITPTSVNALHEFCKEHQIISIDAHTIDASLESDNERKLYNFYKEEINNLKTGGNLAVASDILRWLSPIFKKGTYTDFDFPIDTSALPKLITTEMPMLLNIGSLKMGKKEFILANNDFVAIIDASAAQKEIERVQCGLIARLTHYDTDFIERTETELNEDSFINRHLLKFMKNRSESLYIAKSKEIIPPDTSGSSLKIRAYIIEVMKDKNKFLNFNKITPQESHDEVIKRLRKDLHTQLNLVKYLFFSKEYSFIKRILEKNDDKFLAYLMKKERDLYLKSIVVCTTGPIQISNALFNGYVVDTDKFIREIQPISFNHYGLQHAFRSQNSIPLHENVLGMLKFLGVNEGELNDSSWLESGKKLQASRTKLLATRQKELAISLPLSFCTIKNDVETYIQKMTKIPYRSFSSEEKYTLTDDLELILSCFNQKNEFNILQFKKILLSIHHHDVYTQKLIGDLRNLCHEAIIFNLAKNKKIKLDLPSHIEQS
;
A
#
# COMPACT_ATOMS: atom_id res chain seq x y z
N MET A 1 1.26 27.74 13.82
CA MET A 1 0.25 26.92 13.11
C MET A 1 0.64 26.85 11.65
N TYR A 2 0.60 25.67 11.05
CA TYR A 2 1.04 25.37 9.68
C TYR A 2 -0.17 25.09 8.79
N GLN A 3 0.01 25.22 7.46
CA GLN A 3 -1.06 25.06 6.47
C GLN A 3 -0.80 23.82 5.61
N TYR A 4 -1.47 22.73 5.95
CA TYR A 4 -1.37 21.45 5.25
C TYR A 4 -2.28 21.42 4.02
N ASN A 5 -1.73 21.04 2.85
CA ASN A 5 -2.50 20.85 1.63
C ASN A 5 -2.73 19.34 1.37
N PRO A 6 -3.96 18.81 1.57
CA PRO A 6 -4.25 17.40 1.35
C PRO A 6 -4.34 17.02 -0.14
N ASN A 7 -4.41 18.00 -1.06
CA ASN A 7 -4.58 17.75 -2.49
C ASN A 7 -3.27 17.50 -3.25
N LEU A 8 -2.14 17.39 -2.52
CA LEU A 8 -0.83 17.08 -3.08
C LEU A 8 -0.41 15.68 -2.63
N HIS A 9 -0.18 14.79 -3.60
CA HIS A 9 0.10 13.38 -3.36
C HIS A 9 1.42 12.94 -3.97
N VAL A 10 2.08 12.02 -3.28
CA VAL A 10 3.26 11.31 -3.73
C VAL A 10 3.00 9.82 -3.63
N LYS A 11 3.21 9.10 -4.74
CA LYS A 11 3.19 7.65 -4.84
C LYS A 11 4.56 7.17 -5.27
N ILE A 12 5.13 6.17 -4.59
CA ILE A 12 6.42 5.59 -4.96
C ILE A 12 6.19 4.17 -5.46
N TRP A 13 6.62 3.89 -6.70
CA TRP A 13 6.58 2.56 -7.26
C TRP A 13 7.91 2.19 -7.91
N LEU A 14 8.59 1.24 -7.31
CA LEU A 14 9.85 0.70 -7.80
C LEU A 14 9.58 -0.70 -8.35
N SER A 15 9.70 -0.89 -9.66
CA SER A 15 9.35 -2.17 -10.29
C SER A 15 10.38 -3.26 -10.00
N ASN A 16 9.91 -4.47 -9.72
CA ASN A 16 10.75 -5.67 -9.65
C ASN A 16 10.80 -6.45 -10.98
N ASN A 17 10.10 -5.97 -12.01
CA ASN A 17 10.04 -6.57 -13.34
C ASN A 17 10.42 -5.52 -14.39
N PRO A 18 11.57 -5.68 -15.08
CA PRO A 18 12.03 -4.68 -16.04
C PRO A 18 11.07 -4.39 -17.20
N ASN A 19 10.20 -5.34 -17.53
CA ASN A 19 9.28 -5.23 -18.67
C ASN A 19 7.90 -4.67 -18.29
N VAL A 20 7.70 -4.34 -17.02
CA VAL A 20 6.41 -3.85 -16.51
C VAL A 20 6.68 -2.65 -15.60
N PHE A 21 6.27 -1.46 -16.01
CA PHE A 21 6.48 -0.26 -15.19
C PHE A 21 5.69 -0.34 -13.87
N MET A 22 4.46 -0.86 -13.91
CA MET A 22 3.59 -1.05 -12.76
C MET A 22 2.62 -2.20 -13.02
N ASN A 23 2.32 -3.00 -12.00
CA ASN A 23 1.33 -4.08 -12.16
C ASN A 23 -0.09 -3.50 -12.38
N LEU A 24 -0.99 -4.31 -12.94
CA LEU A 24 -2.34 -3.85 -13.30
C LEU A 24 -3.14 -3.40 -12.06
N GLU A 25 -2.99 -4.10 -10.93
CA GLU A 25 -3.67 -3.77 -9.68
C GLU A 25 -3.36 -2.34 -9.21
N ASN A 26 -2.09 -1.94 -9.21
CA ASN A 26 -1.69 -0.60 -8.78
C ASN A 26 -1.97 0.47 -9.84
N GLN A 27 -1.99 0.12 -11.13
CA GLN A 27 -2.49 1.02 -12.17
C GLN A 27 -3.97 1.35 -11.92
N ILE A 28 -4.81 0.33 -11.68
CA ILE A 28 -6.24 0.49 -11.35
C ILE A 28 -6.41 1.35 -10.10
N ARG A 29 -5.72 1.04 -9.00
CA ARG A 29 -5.78 1.83 -7.75
C ARG A 29 -5.42 3.30 -7.97
N LEU A 30 -4.42 3.59 -8.81
CA LEU A 30 -4.00 4.96 -9.11
C LEU A 30 -5.01 5.70 -10.00
N ILE A 31 -5.61 5.01 -10.97
CA ILE A 31 -6.69 5.58 -11.79
C ILE A 31 -7.93 5.86 -10.92
N GLU A 32 -8.30 4.94 -10.02
CA GLU A 32 -9.40 5.14 -9.08
C GLU A 32 -9.18 6.37 -8.19
N MET A 33 -7.96 6.53 -7.66
CA MET A 33 -7.58 7.70 -6.88
C MET A 33 -7.71 8.99 -7.70
N ARG A 34 -7.26 9.00 -8.96
CA ARG A 34 -7.41 10.15 -9.87
C ARG A 34 -8.88 10.46 -10.16
N GLU A 35 -9.72 9.45 -10.40
CA GLU A 35 -11.14 9.67 -10.68
C GLU A 35 -11.92 10.20 -9.47
N LYS A 36 -11.55 9.78 -8.25
CA LYS A 36 -12.11 10.35 -7.01
C LYS A 36 -11.62 11.77 -6.74
N ASN A 37 -10.37 12.07 -7.11
CA ASN A 37 -9.70 13.33 -6.82
C ASN A 37 -9.23 14.00 -8.14
N PRO A 38 -10.15 14.46 -9.00
CA PRO A 38 -9.81 14.90 -10.35
C PRO A 38 -8.91 16.14 -10.40
N ASN A 39 -8.96 16.99 -9.36
CA ASN A 39 -8.22 18.25 -9.31
C ASN A 39 -6.91 18.16 -8.52
N ASP A 40 -6.63 17.01 -7.91
CA ASP A 40 -5.46 16.83 -7.07
C ASP A 40 -4.18 16.70 -7.90
N THR A 41 -3.04 17.09 -7.33
CA THR A 41 -1.74 16.87 -7.96
C THR A 41 -1.18 15.54 -7.47
N ILE A 42 -0.92 14.61 -8.39
CA ILE A 42 -0.39 13.28 -8.08
C ILE A 42 0.99 13.15 -8.73
N HIS A 43 2.00 12.92 -7.90
CA HIS A 43 3.36 12.61 -8.34
C HIS A 43 3.60 11.10 -8.24
N LEU A 44 4.12 10.51 -9.31
CA LEU A 44 4.53 9.10 -9.35
C LEU A 44 6.06 9.03 -9.43
N ILE A 45 6.68 8.57 -8.36
CA ILE A 45 8.13 8.34 -8.29
C ILE A 45 8.41 6.92 -8.80
N TYR A 46 9.32 6.81 -9.76
CA TYR A 46 9.82 5.55 -10.30
C TYR A 46 11.35 5.59 -10.42
N ASP A 47 11.99 4.47 -10.74
CA ASP A 47 13.43 4.45 -11.08
C ASP A 47 13.62 3.88 -12.49
N SER A 48 14.17 4.70 -13.40
CA SER A 48 14.40 4.30 -14.79
C SER A 48 15.41 3.16 -14.94
N LYS A 49 16.31 2.91 -13.98
CA LYS A 49 17.25 1.77 -14.02
C LYS A 49 16.59 0.43 -13.75
N LEU A 50 15.41 0.42 -13.11
CA LEU A 50 14.70 -0.81 -12.81
C LEU A 50 13.91 -1.36 -14.01
N ILE A 51 13.68 -0.54 -15.04
CA ILE A 51 12.76 -0.85 -16.14
C ILE A 51 13.37 -0.55 -17.51
N THR A 52 12.85 -1.21 -18.55
CA THR A 52 13.32 -1.01 -19.93
C THR A 52 12.85 0.34 -20.49
N PRO A 53 13.54 0.90 -21.50
CA PRO A 53 13.10 2.13 -22.17
C PRO A 53 11.66 2.06 -22.69
N THR A 54 11.23 0.90 -23.20
CA THR A 54 9.84 0.66 -23.61
C THR A 54 8.87 0.81 -22.44
N SER A 55 9.22 0.29 -21.26
CA SER A 55 8.39 0.42 -20.05
C SER A 55 8.37 1.86 -19.54
N VAL A 56 9.47 2.62 -19.68
CA VAL A 56 9.51 4.06 -19.37
C VAL A 56 8.56 4.83 -20.28
N ASN A 57 8.57 4.56 -21.59
CA ASN A 57 7.64 5.19 -22.52
C ASN A 57 6.18 4.87 -22.16
N ALA A 58 5.88 3.59 -21.85
CA ALA A 58 4.55 3.19 -21.41
C ALA A 58 4.11 3.90 -20.10
N LEU A 59 5.04 4.12 -19.16
CA LEU A 59 4.79 4.89 -17.95
C LEU A 59 4.47 6.35 -18.28
N HIS A 60 5.22 6.99 -19.19
CA HIS A 60 4.97 8.38 -19.58
C HIS A 60 3.63 8.55 -20.31
N GLU A 61 3.27 7.60 -21.18
CA GLU A 61 1.95 7.57 -21.82
C GLU A 61 0.83 7.42 -20.78
N PHE A 62 0.97 6.49 -19.84
CA PHE A 62 0.04 6.31 -18.72
C PHE A 62 -0.10 7.59 -17.89
N CYS A 63 1.02 8.21 -17.52
CA CYS A 63 1.03 9.43 -16.73
C CYS A 63 0.37 10.60 -17.47
N LYS A 64 0.61 10.72 -18.78
CA LYS A 64 -0.02 11.74 -19.63
C LYS A 64 -1.53 11.55 -19.72
N GLU A 65 -2.01 10.33 -19.96
CA GLU A 65 -3.44 10.01 -20.07
C GLU A 65 -4.20 10.35 -18.76
N HIS A 66 -3.58 10.08 -17.61
CA HIS A 66 -4.22 10.26 -16.30
C HIS A 66 -3.80 11.53 -15.55
N GLN A 67 -3.07 12.43 -16.21
CA GLN A 67 -2.58 13.70 -15.65
C GLN A 67 -1.80 13.50 -14.34
N ILE A 68 -0.83 12.59 -14.38
CA ILE A 68 0.08 12.26 -13.28
C ILE A 68 1.47 12.79 -13.63
N ILE A 69 2.16 13.34 -12.65
CA ILE A 69 3.52 13.88 -12.83
C ILE A 69 4.51 12.79 -12.46
N SER A 70 5.20 12.22 -13.45
CA SER A 70 6.24 11.22 -13.21
C SER A 70 7.56 11.88 -12.79
N ILE A 71 8.25 11.33 -11.78
CA ILE A 71 9.57 11.76 -11.31
C ILE A 71 10.50 10.54 -11.30
N ASP A 72 11.66 10.66 -11.96
CA ASP A 72 12.68 9.62 -11.97
C ASP A 72 13.64 9.77 -10.78
N ALA A 73 13.52 8.87 -9.81
CA ALA A 73 14.36 8.77 -8.63
C ALA A 73 15.84 8.61 -8.96
N HIS A 74 16.20 8.06 -10.13
CA HIS A 74 17.60 7.92 -10.52
C HIS A 74 18.30 9.28 -10.74
N THR A 75 17.52 10.34 -11.00
CA THR A 75 18.03 11.64 -11.43
C THR A 75 18.07 12.71 -10.34
N ILE A 76 17.63 12.38 -9.11
CA ILE A 76 17.43 13.39 -8.04
C ILE A 76 18.72 13.76 -7.29
N ASP A 77 19.87 13.16 -7.61
CA ASP A 77 21.14 13.37 -6.87
C ASP A 77 21.52 14.86 -6.81
N ALA A 78 21.36 15.57 -7.93
CA ALA A 78 21.69 16.99 -8.03
C ALA A 78 20.76 17.92 -7.24
N SER A 79 19.60 17.44 -6.80
CA SER A 79 18.62 18.24 -6.04
C SER A 79 18.61 17.94 -4.54
N LEU A 80 19.52 17.08 -4.05
CA LEU A 80 19.64 16.77 -2.64
C LEU A 80 20.28 17.95 -1.87
N GLU A 81 19.63 18.35 -0.78
CA GLU A 81 19.95 19.58 -0.05
C GLU A 81 20.95 19.34 1.08
N SER A 82 20.97 18.14 1.67
CA SER A 82 21.79 17.82 2.85
C SER A 82 22.73 16.63 2.65
N ASP A 83 23.76 16.53 3.48
CA ASP A 83 24.68 15.40 3.47
C ASP A 83 24.02 14.10 3.92
N ASN A 84 23.03 14.18 4.80
CA ASN A 84 22.24 13.01 5.21
C ASN A 84 21.37 12.51 4.05
N GLU A 85 20.79 13.41 3.26
CA GLU A 85 20.08 13.03 2.03
C GLU A 85 21.01 12.34 1.03
N ARG A 86 22.22 12.87 0.82
CA ARG A 86 23.23 12.24 -0.04
C ARG A 86 23.63 10.85 0.45
N LYS A 87 23.84 10.67 1.77
CA LYS A 87 24.14 9.35 2.37
C LYS A 87 22.99 8.37 2.20
N LEU A 88 21.76 8.79 2.48
CA LEU A 88 20.57 7.98 2.27
C LEU A 88 20.38 7.61 0.81
N TYR A 89 20.60 8.55 -0.11
CA TYR A 89 20.53 8.28 -1.54
C TYR A 89 21.59 7.26 -2.01
N ASN A 90 22.75 7.22 -1.37
CA ASN A 90 23.72 6.14 -1.60
C ASN A 90 23.20 4.79 -1.13
N PHE A 91 22.60 4.70 0.07
CA PHE A 91 21.94 3.47 0.52
C PHE A 91 20.80 3.04 -0.42
N TYR A 92 19.99 4.00 -0.89
CA TYR A 92 18.98 3.73 -1.92
C TYR A 92 19.60 3.07 -3.16
N LYS A 93 20.68 3.65 -3.71
CA LYS A 93 21.41 3.06 -4.86
C LYS A 93 21.95 1.67 -4.54
N GLU A 94 22.45 1.43 -3.33
CA GLU A 94 22.90 0.11 -2.89
C GLU A 94 21.77 -0.92 -2.84
N GLU A 95 20.59 -0.58 -2.29
CA GLU A 95 19.42 -1.45 -2.27
C GLU A 95 19.01 -1.85 -3.70
N ILE A 96 18.97 -0.88 -4.61
CA ILE A 96 18.59 -1.08 -6.02
C ILE A 96 19.59 -1.97 -6.76
N ASN A 97 20.89 -1.75 -6.55
CA ASN A 97 21.94 -2.54 -7.21
C ASN A 97 22.06 -3.97 -6.66
N ASN A 98 21.53 -4.24 -5.47
CA ASN A 98 21.67 -5.53 -4.78
C ASN A 98 20.36 -6.31 -4.62
N LEU A 99 19.34 -6.07 -5.44
CA LEU A 99 18.02 -6.75 -5.32
C LEU A 99 18.09 -8.29 -5.35
N LYS A 100 19.14 -8.88 -5.93
CA LYS A 100 19.36 -10.34 -5.95
C LYS A 100 20.12 -10.85 -4.70
N THR A 101 20.73 -9.96 -3.96
CA THR A 101 21.75 -10.20 -2.92
C THR A 101 21.50 -9.36 -1.66
N GLY A 102 20.24 -9.27 -1.21
CA GLY A 102 19.87 -8.62 0.06
C GLY A 102 19.19 -7.25 -0.07
N GLY A 103 19.31 -6.61 -1.24
CA GLY A 103 18.63 -5.37 -1.58
C GLY A 103 17.11 -5.51 -1.56
N ASN A 104 16.42 -4.46 -1.12
CA ASN A 104 14.98 -4.49 -0.89
C ASN A 104 14.29 -3.19 -1.35
N LEU A 105 13.27 -3.34 -2.20
CA LEU A 105 12.49 -2.23 -2.76
C LEU A 105 11.68 -1.47 -1.70
N ALA A 106 11.27 -2.12 -0.61
CA ALA A 106 10.60 -1.43 0.49
C ALA A 106 11.56 -0.50 1.23
N VAL A 107 12.79 -0.95 1.51
CA VAL A 107 13.84 -0.12 2.11
C VAL A 107 14.15 1.07 1.19
N ALA A 108 14.29 0.81 -0.12
CA ALA A 108 14.49 1.87 -1.10
C ALA A 108 13.33 2.90 -1.10
N SER A 109 12.08 2.44 -1.07
CA SER A 109 10.89 3.31 -0.98
C SER A 109 10.82 4.09 0.34
N ASP A 110 11.14 3.44 1.46
CA ASP A 110 11.22 4.07 2.77
C ASP A 110 12.29 5.16 2.80
N ILE A 111 13.42 4.98 2.13
CA ILE A 111 14.46 6.01 2.01
C ILE A 111 13.94 7.19 1.19
N LEU A 112 13.37 6.94 0.01
CA LEU A 112 12.96 7.99 -0.93
C LEU A 112 11.95 8.98 -0.32
N ARG A 113 11.03 8.52 0.53
CA ARG A 113 10.02 9.41 1.14
C ARG A 113 10.60 10.40 2.17
N TRP A 114 11.87 10.28 2.53
CA TRP A 114 12.59 11.21 3.42
C TRP A 114 13.61 12.09 2.69
N LEU A 115 13.60 12.11 1.35
CA LEU A 115 14.45 13.01 0.56
C LEU A 115 13.66 14.24 0.08
N SER A 116 14.25 15.42 0.21
CA SER A 116 13.61 16.71 -0.09
C SER A 116 13.03 16.83 -1.50
N PRO A 117 13.64 16.27 -2.57
CA PRO A 117 13.01 16.31 -3.90
C PRO A 117 11.67 15.57 -3.97
N ILE A 118 11.42 14.67 -3.02
CA ILE A 118 10.25 13.80 -2.95
C ILE A 118 9.24 14.32 -1.92
N PHE A 119 9.61 14.47 -0.64
CA PHE A 119 8.63 14.85 0.39
C PHE A 119 8.08 16.26 0.20
N LYS A 120 8.81 17.17 -0.46
CA LYS A 120 8.31 18.52 -0.79
C LYS A 120 7.22 18.51 -1.86
N LYS A 121 6.93 17.37 -2.49
CA LYS A 121 5.88 17.24 -3.53
C LYS A 121 4.49 16.98 -2.98
N GLY A 122 4.36 16.62 -1.70
CA GLY A 122 3.07 16.40 -1.05
C GLY A 122 3.10 15.23 -0.07
N THR A 123 1.91 14.70 0.22
CA THR A 123 1.72 13.58 1.14
C THR A 123 2.10 12.27 0.46
N TYR A 124 3.14 11.61 0.98
CA TYR A 124 3.43 10.22 0.62
C TYR A 124 2.29 9.33 1.09
N THR A 125 1.87 8.38 0.25
CA THR A 125 0.90 7.34 0.61
C THR A 125 1.18 6.03 -0.14
N ASP A 126 1.07 4.88 0.51
CA ASP A 126 1.15 3.57 -0.17
C ASP A 126 0.00 3.37 -1.18
N PHE A 127 0.15 2.43 -2.12
CA PHE A 127 -0.84 2.18 -3.18
C PHE A 127 -2.09 1.43 -2.70
N ASP A 128 -1.97 0.60 -1.67
CA ASP A 128 -3.03 -0.28 -1.18
C ASP A 128 -4.12 0.44 -0.38
N PHE A 129 -4.03 1.76 -0.24
CA PHE A 129 -5.00 2.57 0.51
C PHE A 129 -5.84 3.48 -0.39
N PRO A 130 -7.19 3.45 -0.25
CA PRO A 130 -8.04 4.37 -0.96
C PRO A 130 -7.89 5.78 -0.37
N ILE A 131 -7.73 6.75 -1.26
CA ILE A 131 -7.62 8.17 -0.91
C ILE A 131 -8.81 8.92 -1.50
N ASP A 132 -9.46 9.70 -0.66
CA ASP A 132 -10.58 10.56 -1.05
C ASP A 132 -10.48 11.88 -0.29
N THR A 133 -9.94 12.89 -0.96
CA THR A 133 -9.77 14.26 -0.49
C THR A 133 -10.84 15.19 -1.05
N SER A 134 -11.80 14.67 -1.82
CA SER A 134 -12.80 15.46 -2.54
C SER A 134 -13.66 16.35 -1.62
N ALA A 135 -13.88 15.91 -0.39
CA ALA A 135 -14.63 16.64 0.63
C ALA A 135 -13.75 17.49 1.57
N LEU A 136 -12.43 17.45 1.42
CA LEU A 136 -11.51 18.21 2.28
C LEU A 136 -11.31 19.64 1.76
N PRO A 137 -11.06 20.61 2.66
CA PRO A 137 -10.67 21.96 2.25
C PRO A 137 -9.27 21.93 1.63
N LYS A 138 -8.98 22.95 0.80
CA LYS A 138 -7.68 23.11 0.13
C LYS A 138 -6.50 23.21 1.11
N LEU A 139 -6.74 23.79 2.28
CA LEU A 139 -5.76 23.91 3.35
C LEU A 139 -6.39 23.55 4.69
N ILE A 140 -5.64 22.81 5.51
CA ILE A 140 -6.00 22.37 6.85
C ILE A 140 -4.98 22.96 7.81
N THR A 141 -5.46 23.65 8.84
CA THR A 141 -4.57 24.21 9.87
C THR A 141 -4.10 23.10 10.80
N THR A 142 -2.80 23.06 11.05
CA THR A 142 -2.14 22.04 11.88
C THR A 142 -1.21 22.68 12.89
N GLU A 143 -0.99 21.99 14.02
CA GLU A 143 -0.12 22.44 15.09
C GLU A 143 1.34 22.07 14.84
N MET A 144 1.58 20.98 14.09
CA MET A 144 2.89 20.41 13.83
C MET A 144 3.30 20.58 12.34
N PRO A 145 4.60 20.75 12.05
CA PRO A 145 5.09 20.99 10.69
C PRO A 145 5.19 19.71 9.84
N MET A 146 4.83 18.56 10.42
CA MET A 146 4.77 17.28 9.74
C MET A 146 3.62 16.44 10.31
N LEU A 147 3.14 15.49 9.52
CA LEU A 147 2.12 14.53 9.91
C LEU A 147 2.52 13.10 9.53
N LEU A 148 2.15 12.13 10.36
CA LEU A 148 2.36 10.69 10.13
C LEU A 148 1.11 9.87 10.47
N ASN A 149 1.06 8.64 9.96
CA ASN A 149 0.11 7.64 10.43
C ASN A 149 0.46 7.16 11.84
N ILE A 150 -0.11 7.82 12.85
CA ILE A 150 0.12 7.45 14.25
C ILE A 150 -1.18 6.97 14.88
N GLY A 151 -1.18 5.70 15.29
CA GLY A 151 -2.11 5.13 16.25
C GLY A 151 -1.43 4.94 17.61
N SER A 152 -2.20 4.54 18.62
CA SER A 152 -1.61 4.18 19.91
C SER A 152 -2.44 3.16 20.68
N LEU A 153 -1.76 2.41 21.56
CA LEU A 153 -2.40 1.52 22.51
C LEU A 153 -2.28 2.08 23.92
N LYS A 154 -3.43 2.38 24.53
CA LYS A 154 -3.49 2.88 25.89
C LYS A 154 -3.40 1.74 26.89
N MET A 155 -2.42 1.83 27.78
CA MET A 155 -2.10 0.82 28.77
C MET A 155 -1.92 1.48 30.14
N GLY A 156 -3.04 1.79 30.79
CA GLY A 156 -3.03 2.56 32.04
C GLY A 156 -2.56 4.00 31.82
N LYS A 157 -1.41 4.36 32.40
CA LYS A 157 -0.77 5.67 32.25
C LYS A 157 0.26 5.72 31.12
N LYS A 158 0.46 4.60 30.41
CA LYS A 158 1.38 4.48 29.29
C LYS A 158 0.61 4.38 27.98
N GLU A 159 1.24 4.83 26.90
CA GLU A 159 0.78 4.71 25.52
C GLU A 159 1.89 4.05 24.70
N PHE A 160 1.56 2.95 24.04
CA PHE A 160 2.43 2.32 23.06
C PHE A 160 2.20 2.98 21.69
N ILE A 161 3.25 3.53 21.09
CA ILE A 161 3.20 4.31 19.85
C ILE A 161 3.27 3.38 18.65
N LEU A 162 2.31 3.53 17.72
CA LEU A 162 2.29 2.84 16.44
C LEU A 162 2.41 3.89 15.32
N ALA A 163 3.65 4.27 15.03
CA ALA A 163 3.98 5.25 13.99
C ALA A 163 4.32 4.53 12.68
N ASN A 164 3.32 4.34 11.82
CA ASN A 164 3.52 3.78 10.49
C ASN A 164 3.99 4.86 9.51
N ASN A 165 4.73 4.43 8.50
CA ASN A 165 5.27 5.30 7.46
C ASN A 165 4.51 5.17 6.13
N ASP A 166 3.41 4.44 6.10
CA ASP A 166 2.52 4.24 4.95
C ASP A 166 1.83 5.52 4.48
N PHE A 167 1.76 6.55 5.34
CA PHE A 167 1.60 7.93 4.89
C PHE A 167 2.35 8.94 5.74
N VAL A 168 2.99 9.90 5.07
CA VAL A 168 3.85 10.93 5.67
C VAL A 168 3.65 12.24 4.90
N ALA A 169 3.42 13.34 5.61
CA ALA A 169 3.39 14.68 5.04
C ALA A 169 4.37 15.60 5.76
N ILE A 170 5.25 16.26 5.02
CA ILE A 170 6.07 17.37 5.53
C ILE A 170 5.38 18.65 5.07
N ILE A 171 4.79 19.38 6.02
CA ILE A 171 4.00 20.58 5.75
C ILE A 171 4.92 21.79 5.58
N ASP A 172 5.91 21.91 6.48
CA ASP A 172 6.93 22.96 6.45
C ASP A 172 8.29 22.31 6.70
N ALA A 173 9.10 22.20 5.65
CA ALA A 173 10.39 21.53 5.71
C ALA A 173 11.41 22.27 6.59
N SER A 174 11.32 23.60 6.67
CA SER A 174 12.22 24.40 7.49
C SER A 174 11.88 24.24 8.97
N ALA A 175 10.59 24.27 9.32
CA ALA A 175 10.15 24.06 10.69
C ALA A 175 10.30 22.61 11.16
N ALA A 176 10.14 21.62 10.27
CA ALA A 176 10.34 20.20 10.56
C ALA A 176 11.79 19.72 10.43
N GLN A 177 12.76 20.61 10.20
CA GLN A 177 14.13 20.23 9.87
C GLN A 177 14.74 19.27 10.92
N LYS A 178 14.51 19.55 12.21
CA LYS A 178 15.05 18.74 13.30
C LYS A 178 14.48 17.33 13.31
N GLU A 179 13.18 17.18 13.08
CA GLU A 179 12.49 15.90 13.00
C GLU A 179 12.94 15.12 11.77
N ILE A 180 13.07 15.79 10.62
CA ILE A 180 13.60 15.19 9.38
C ILE A 180 15.02 14.67 9.61
N GLU A 181 15.91 15.48 10.17
CA GLU A 181 17.29 15.08 10.46
C GLU A 181 17.37 13.91 11.43
N ARG A 182 16.52 13.89 12.47
CA ARG A 182 16.42 12.76 13.41
C ARG A 182 16.07 11.46 12.69
N VAL A 183 15.06 11.50 11.82
CA VAL A 183 14.67 10.33 11.03
C VAL A 183 15.82 9.92 10.11
N GLN A 184 16.35 10.84 9.31
CA GLN A 184 17.42 10.54 8.35
C GLN A 184 18.66 9.95 9.04
N CYS A 185 19.11 10.53 10.16
CA CYS A 185 20.22 10.01 10.97
C CYS A 185 19.91 8.62 11.54
N GLY A 186 18.69 8.42 12.05
CA GLY A 186 18.26 7.12 12.58
C GLY A 186 18.25 6.03 11.51
N LEU A 187 17.76 6.34 10.31
CA LEU A 187 17.79 5.45 9.16
C LEU A 187 19.24 5.11 8.77
N ILE A 188 20.09 6.11 8.61
CA ILE A 188 21.53 5.92 8.29
C ILE A 188 22.18 5.00 9.33
N ALA A 189 21.96 5.25 10.62
CA ALA A 189 22.55 4.45 11.69
C ALA A 189 22.17 2.96 11.57
N ARG A 190 20.88 2.64 11.38
CA ARG A 190 20.42 1.25 11.24
C ARG A 190 20.78 0.60 9.90
N LEU A 191 20.90 1.39 8.83
CA LEU A 191 21.37 0.89 7.53
C LEU A 191 22.85 0.51 7.58
N THR A 192 23.68 1.36 8.18
CA THR A 192 25.12 1.12 8.40
C THR A 192 25.37 -0.02 9.38
N HIS A 193 24.65 -0.04 10.50
CA HIS A 193 24.78 -1.04 11.54
C HIS A 193 23.40 -1.41 12.10
N TYR A 194 22.92 -2.57 11.68
CA TYR A 194 21.67 -3.12 12.15
C TYR A 194 21.77 -3.52 13.62
N ASP A 195 20.84 -3.00 14.39
CA ASP A 195 20.58 -3.42 15.75
C ASP A 195 19.13 -3.01 16.07
N THR A 196 18.58 -3.52 17.16
CA THR A 196 17.24 -3.17 17.64
C THR A 196 17.17 -3.45 19.14
N ASP A 197 16.59 -2.52 19.90
CA ASP A 197 16.29 -2.65 21.32
C ASP A 197 14.79 -2.62 21.57
N PHE A 198 13.99 -2.85 20.52
CA PHE A 198 12.54 -2.75 20.55
C PHE A 198 11.91 -3.62 21.65
N ILE A 199 12.33 -4.88 21.74
CA ILE A 199 11.76 -5.83 22.70
C ILE A 199 12.18 -5.44 24.12
N GLU A 200 13.46 -5.16 24.32
CA GLU A 200 14.04 -4.85 25.62
C GLU A 200 13.49 -3.54 26.21
N ARG A 201 13.40 -2.47 25.40
CA ARG A 201 12.82 -1.19 25.83
C ARG A 201 11.33 -1.31 26.10
N THR A 202 10.59 -1.97 25.22
CA THR A 202 9.14 -2.18 25.40
C THR A 202 8.87 -2.96 26.68
N GLU A 203 9.65 -4.02 26.94
CA GLU A 203 9.54 -4.79 28.17
C GLU A 203 9.89 -3.97 29.40
N THR A 204 10.96 -3.17 29.35
CA THR A 204 11.38 -2.33 30.47
C THR A 204 10.28 -1.32 30.83
N GLU A 205 9.78 -0.57 29.86
CA GLU A 205 8.75 0.47 30.07
C GLU A 205 7.38 -0.11 30.49
N LEU A 206 7.03 -1.32 30.03
CA LEU A 206 5.74 -1.93 30.34
C LEU A 206 5.75 -2.82 31.59
N ASN A 207 6.91 -3.37 32.00
CA ASN A 207 7.02 -4.22 33.19
C ASN A 207 6.91 -3.43 34.50
N GLU A 208 7.13 -2.11 34.47
CA GLU A 208 6.96 -1.24 35.63
C GLU A 208 5.48 -1.12 36.07
N ASP A 209 4.52 -1.37 35.18
CA ASP A 209 3.09 -1.16 35.43
C ASP A 209 2.21 -2.41 35.19
N SER A 210 1.51 -2.86 36.23
CA SER A 210 0.31 -3.75 36.21
C SER A 210 0.38 -5.17 35.60
N PHE A 211 -0.56 -6.03 36.05
CA PHE A 211 -0.78 -7.41 35.58
C PHE A 211 -1.17 -7.51 34.09
N ILE A 212 -1.87 -6.50 33.57
CA ILE A 212 -2.41 -6.47 32.19
C ILE A 212 -1.27 -6.32 31.18
N ASN A 213 -0.26 -5.51 31.49
CA ASN A 213 0.90 -5.29 30.61
C ASN A 213 1.72 -6.58 30.46
N ARG A 214 1.88 -7.37 31.53
CA ARG A 214 2.53 -8.69 31.45
C ARG A 214 1.80 -9.67 30.55
N HIS A 215 0.47 -9.60 30.49
CA HIS A 215 -0.32 -10.44 29.58
C HIS A 215 -0.14 -9.97 28.13
N LEU A 216 -0.15 -8.65 27.87
CA LEU A 216 0.11 -8.11 26.54
C LEU A 216 1.52 -8.47 26.03
N LEU A 217 2.54 -8.34 26.86
CA LEU A 217 3.91 -8.76 26.52
C LEU A 217 3.97 -10.24 26.14
N LYS A 218 3.22 -11.11 26.82
CA LYS A 218 3.09 -12.52 26.41
C LYS A 218 2.42 -12.67 25.05
N PHE A 219 1.39 -11.87 24.75
CA PHE A 219 0.75 -11.88 23.43
C PHE A 219 1.67 -11.37 22.31
N MET A 220 2.38 -10.27 22.53
CA MET A 220 3.39 -9.76 21.60
C MET A 220 4.49 -10.80 21.35
N LYS A 221 5.02 -11.42 22.42
CA LYS A 221 6.02 -12.51 22.33
C LYS A 221 5.51 -13.74 21.56
N ASN A 222 4.20 -14.01 21.61
CA ASN A 222 3.58 -15.11 20.87
C ASN A 222 3.36 -14.79 19.38
N ARG A 223 3.64 -13.56 18.93
CA ARG A 223 3.62 -13.21 17.51
C ARG A 223 4.93 -13.59 16.85
N SER A 224 4.83 -14.23 15.68
CA SER A 224 5.99 -14.63 14.89
C SER A 224 6.92 -13.46 14.59
N GLU A 225 6.40 -12.28 14.28
CA GLU A 225 7.22 -11.09 13.99
C GLU A 225 8.05 -10.61 15.19
N SER A 226 7.47 -10.51 16.39
CA SER A 226 8.22 -10.06 17.58
C SER A 226 9.33 -11.03 17.97
N LEU A 227 9.09 -12.34 17.83
CA LEU A 227 10.11 -13.36 18.04
C LEU A 227 11.30 -13.17 17.08
N TYR A 228 11.01 -12.87 15.81
CA TYR A 228 12.06 -12.74 14.79
C TYR A 228 12.77 -11.39 14.83
N ILE A 229 12.16 -10.34 15.40
CA ILE A 229 12.88 -9.11 15.77
C ILE A 229 13.98 -9.46 16.77
N ALA A 230 13.67 -10.16 17.86
CA ALA A 230 14.66 -10.58 18.86
C ALA A 230 15.75 -11.46 18.23
N LYS A 231 15.36 -12.51 17.49
CA LYS A 231 16.34 -13.39 16.81
C LYS A 231 17.21 -12.66 15.80
N SER A 232 16.67 -11.65 15.10
CA SER A 232 17.41 -10.97 14.04
C SER A 232 18.61 -10.17 14.56
N LYS A 233 18.55 -9.71 15.81
CA LYS A 233 19.63 -8.98 16.49
C LYS A 233 20.86 -9.86 16.73
N GLU A 234 20.65 -11.17 16.91
CA GLU A 234 21.71 -12.13 17.21
C GLU A 234 22.43 -12.63 15.95
N ILE A 235 21.99 -12.22 14.76
CA ILE A 235 22.60 -12.64 13.49
C ILE A 235 23.92 -11.90 13.28
N ILE A 236 25.02 -12.65 13.23
CA ILE A 236 26.35 -12.14 12.91
C ILE A 236 26.80 -12.76 11.59
N PRO A 237 26.84 -12.01 10.47
CA PRO A 237 27.37 -12.49 9.20
C PRO A 237 28.87 -12.85 9.30
N PRO A 238 29.37 -13.82 8.51
CA PRO A 238 30.77 -14.22 8.52
C PRO A 238 31.78 -13.11 8.17
N ASP A 239 31.36 -12.12 7.38
CA ASP A 239 32.20 -10.99 6.97
C ASP A 239 32.30 -9.88 8.03
N THR A 240 31.67 -10.07 9.20
CA THR A 240 31.57 -9.12 10.33
C THR A 240 30.90 -7.78 9.97
N SER A 241 30.35 -7.63 8.76
CA SER A 241 29.62 -6.42 8.38
C SER A 241 28.26 -6.41 9.07
N GLY A 242 28.07 -5.48 10.01
CA GLY A 242 26.79 -5.28 10.68
C GLY A 242 25.73 -4.57 9.84
N SER A 243 25.98 -4.28 8.55
CA SER A 243 25.00 -3.54 7.74
C SER A 243 23.74 -4.35 7.48
N SER A 244 22.59 -3.67 7.47
CA SER A 244 21.30 -4.35 7.33
C SER A 244 21.17 -5.11 6.00
N LEU A 245 21.75 -4.59 4.91
CA LEU A 245 21.78 -5.23 3.60
C LEU A 245 22.54 -6.56 3.66
N LYS A 246 23.71 -6.59 4.31
CA LYS A 246 24.53 -7.80 4.42
C LYS A 246 23.87 -8.86 5.30
N ILE A 247 23.21 -8.46 6.37
CA ILE A 247 22.43 -9.39 7.21
C ILE A 247 21.27 -9.99 6.40
N ARG A 248 20.52 -9.18 5.63
CA ARG A 248 19.49 -9.71 4.72
C ARG A 248 20.07 -10.63 3.66
N ALA A 249 21.22 -10.29 3.09
CA ALA A 249 21.91 -11.13 2.10
C ALA A 249 22.29 -12.49 2.68
N TYR A 250 22.87 -12.50 3.89
CA TYR A 250 23.24 -13.71 4.61
C TYR A 250 22.02 -14.59 4.90
N ILE A 251 20.92 -14.01 5.39
CA ILE A 251 19.67 -14.74 5.63
C ILE A 251 19.11 -15.33 4.33
N ILE A 252 19.10 -14.58 3.23
CA ILE A 252 18.66 -15.10 1.93
C ILE A 252 19.52 -16.29 1.48
N GLU A 253 20.83 -16.25 1.73
CA GLU A 253 21.75 -17.34 1.40
C GLU A 253 21.49 -18.59 2.26
N VAL A 254 21.46 -18.43 3.58
CA VAL A 254 21.23 -19.52 4.54
C VAL A 254 19.90 -20.22 4.28
N MET A 255 18.85 -19.45 4.00
CA MET A 255 17.49 -19.96 3.82
C MET A 255 17.24 -20.58 2.42
N LYS A 256 18.24 -20.60 1.52
CA LYS A 256 18.15 -21.28 0.22
C LYS A 256 18.70 -22.71 0.22
N ASP A 257 19.56 -23.04 1.18
CA ASP A 257 20.25 -24.33 1.26
C ASP A 257 19.90 -25.05 2.56
N LYS A 258 19.46 -26.31 2.45
CA LYS A 258 19.01 -27.10 3.61
C LYS A 258 20.12 -27.30 4.65
N ASN A 259 21.35 -27.58 4.20
CA ASN A 259 22.47 -27.84 5.10
C ASN A 259 22.89 -26.55 5.81
N LYS A 260 22.93 -25.43 5.09
CA LYS A 260 23.20 -24.11 5.69
C LYS A 260 22.10 -23.74 6.69
N PHE A 261 20.83 -23.95 6.36
CA PHE A 261 19.71 -23.70 7.27
C PHE A 261 19.80 -24.53 8.56
N LEU A 262 20.10 -25.82 8.44
CA LEU A 262 20.25 -26.70 9.61
C LEU A 262 21.47 -26.31 10.45
N ASN A 263 22.59 -25.97 9.82
CA ASN A 263 23.78 -25.48 10.51
C ASN A 263 23.52 -24.15 11.24
N PHE A 264 22.81 -23.23 10.60
CA PHE A 264 22.40 -21.96 11.19
C PHE A 264 21.51 -22.15 12.42
N ASN A 265 20.67 -23.20 12.43
CA ASN A 265 19.79 -23.49 13.54
C ASN A 265 20.43 -24.34 14.65
N LYS A 266 21.70 -24.75 14.53
CA LYS A 266 22.37 -25.52 15.59
C LYS A 266 22.55 -24.67 16.85
N ILE A 267 22.27 -25.24 18.01
CA ILE A 267 22.56 -24.62 19.31
C ILE A 267 24.00 -24.93 19.72
N THR A 268 24.48 -26.13 19.40
CA THR A 268 25.85 -26.56 19.68
C THR A 268 26.49 -27.11 18.40
N PRO A 269 27.82 -26.95 18.18
CA PRO A 269 28.50 -27.47 17.00
C PRO A 269 28.29 -28.97 16.77
N GLN A 270 28.13 -29.74 17.85
CA GLN A 270 27.97 -31.20 17.86
C GLN A 270 26.55 -31.68 17.56
N GLU A 271 25.55 -30.78 17.54
CA GLU A 271 24.15 -31.15 17.27
C GLU A 271 24.04 -31.72 15.85
N SER A 272 23.47 -32.91 15.71
CA SER A 272 23.23 -33.54 14.41
C SER A 272 22.06 -32.88 13.69
N HIS A 273 22.01 -33.02 12.36
CA HIS A 273 20.90 -32.47 11.56
C HIS A 273 19.54 -33.07 11.96
N ASP A 274 19.48 -34.35 12.32
CA ASP A 274 18.25 -35.00 12.77
C ASP A 274 17.75 -34.45 14.10
N GLU A 275 18.66 -34.12 15.03
CA GLU A 275 18.32 -33.47 16.30
C GLU A 275 17.78 -32.06 16.07
N VAL A 276 18.41 -31.28 15.18
CA VAL A 276 17.92 -29.96 14.78
C VAL A 276 16.50 -30.07 14.21
N ILE A 277 16.25 -31.01 13.29
CA ILE A 277 14.91 -31.19 12.69
C ILE A 277 13.86 -31.54 13.75
N LYS A 278 14.17 -32.49 14.66
CA LYS A 278 13.26 -32.87 15.75
C LYS A 278 12.94 -31.68 16.65
N ARG A 279 13.93 -30.86 16.99
CA ARG A 279 13.75 -29.65 17.80
C ARG A 279 12.91 -28.61 17.07
N LEU A 280 13.22 -28.30 15.80
CA LEU A 280 12.42 -27.36 15.00
C LEU A 280 10.96 -27.79 14.87
N ARG A 281 10.68 -29.09 14.73
CA ARG A 281 9.31 -29.65 14.76
C ARG A 281 8.64 -29.43 16.10
N LYS A 282 9.34 -29.70 17.20
CA LYS A 282 8.84 -29.46 18.56
C LYS A 282 8.52 -27.98 18.76
N ASP A 283 9.43 -27.09 18.37
CA ASP A 283 9.27 -25.64 18.49
C ASP A 283 8.05 -25.16 17.69
N LEU A 284 7.89 -25.61 16.44
CA LEU A 284 6.70 -25.29 15.65
C LEU A 284 5.41 -25.85 16.28
N HIS A 285 5.46 -27.07 16.83
CA HIS A 285 4.31 -27.66 17.53
C HIS A 285 3.92 -26.85 18.78
N THR A 286 4.87 -26.29 19.53
CA THR A 286 4.55 -25.45 20.71
C THR A 286 3.79 -24.16 20.37
N GLN A 287 3.84 -23.72 19.11
CA GLN A 287 3.05 -22.56 18.65
C GLN A 287 1.55 -22.88 18.54
N LEU A 288 1.15 -24.17 18.53
CA LEU A 288 -0.25 -24.60 18.50
C LEU A 288 -0.90 -24.51 19.90
N ASN A 289 -1.27 -23.30 20.31
CA ASN A 289 -1.94 -23.05 21.59
C ASN A 289 -3.38 -22.53 21.41
N LEU A 290 -4.11 -22.40 22.52
CA LEU A 290 -5.51 -21.96 22.52
C LEU A 290 -5.70 -20.57 21.89
N VAL A 291 -4.77 -19.65 22.13
CA VAL A 291 -4.81 -18.30 21.53
C VAL A 291 -4.66 -18.40 20.02
N LYS A 292 -3.71 -19.21 19.54
CA LYS A 292 -3.50 -19.47 18.11
C LYS A 292 -4.73 -20.12 17.46
N TYR A 293 -5.37 -21.05 18.17
CA TYR A 293 -6.60 -21.67 17.70
C TYR A 293 -7.76 -20.68 17.59
N LEU A 294 -7.99 -19.85 18.61
CA LEU A 294 -9.12 -18.92 18.68
C LEU A 294 -8.97 -17.73 17.74
N PHE A 295 -7.78 -17.17 17.62
CA PHE A 295 -7.56 -15.91 16.89
C PHE A 295 -6.82 -16.09 15.56
N PHE A 296 -6.20 -17.26 15.32
CA PHE A 296 -5.36 -17.53 14.13
C PHE A 296 -5.64 -18.91 13.53
N SER A 297 -6.91 -19.32 13.48
CA SER A 297 -7.36 -20.67 13.14
C SER A 297 -6.87 -21.19 11.78
N LYS A 298 -6.72 -20.30 10.77
CA LYS A 298 -6.14 -20.64 9.46
C LYS A 298 -4.67 -21.05 9.60
N GLU A 299 -3.87 -20.24 10.29
CA GLU A 299 -2.45 -20.52 10.53
C GLU A 299 -2.28 -21.76 11.40
N TYR A 300 -3.09 -21.91 12.45
CA TYR A 300 -3.15 -23.11 13.28
C TYR A 300 -3.36 -24.37 12.44
N SER A 301 -4.39 -24.38 11.59
CA SER A 301 -4.72 -25.51 10.71
C SER A 301 -3.60 -25.80 9.72
N PHE A 302 -2.95 -24.75 9.21
CA PHE A 302 -1.84 -24.89 8.26
C PHE A 302 -0.59 -25.46 8.93
N ILE A 303 -0.21 -24.97 10.11
CA ILE A 303 0.92 -25.51 10.89
C ILE A 303 0.70 -27.00 11.17
N LYS A 304 -0.50 -27.39 11.60
CA LYS A 304 -0.84 -28.82 11.84
C LYS A 304 -0.58 -29.68 10.59
N ARG A 305 -1.05 -29.23 9.42
CA ARG A 305 -0.82 -29.93 8.14
C ARG A 305 0.64 -30.03 7.74
N ILE A 306 1.46 -29.03 8.10
CA ILE A 306 2.91 -29.05 7.80
C ILE A 306 3.67 -29.99 8.74
N LEU A 307 3.30 -30.04 10.02
CA LEU A 307 3.90 -30.97 10.99
C LEU A 307 3.72 -32.43 10.57
N GLU A 308 2.65 -32.76 9.84
CA GLU A 308 2.38 -34.09 9.28
C GLU A 308 3.19 -34.43 8.01
N LYS A 309 3.91 -33.46 7.41
CA LYS A 309 4.72 -33.70 6.20
C LYS A 309 6.07 -34.32 6.53
N ASN A 310 6.69 -34.94 5.52
CA ASN A 310 8.08 -35.42 5.61
C ASN A 310 9.07 -34.26 5.81
N ASP A 311 10.30 -34.58 6.22
CA ASP A 311 11.30 -33.58 6.60
C ASP A 311 11.65 -32.62 5.47
N ASP A 312 11.71 -33.09 4.23
CA ASP A 312 11.97 -32.22 3.07
C ASP A 312 10.91 -31.13 2.89
N LYS A 313 9.63 -31.49 2.95
CA LYS A 313 8.53 -30.52 2.80
C LYS A 313 8.40 -29.64 4.03
N PHE A 314 8.64 -30.19 5.21
CA PHE A 314 8.66 -29.45 6.46
C PHE A 314 9.77 -28.38 6.47
N LEU A 315 10.99 -28.75 6.11
CA LEU A 315 12.14 -27.84 6.03
C LEU A 315 11.94 -26.78 4.95
N ALA A 316 11.46 -27.16 3.77
CA ALA A 316 11.17 -26.20 2.70
C ALA A 316 10.14 -25.14 3.15
N TYR A 317 9.14 -25.55 3.93
CA TYR A 317 8.20 -24.62 4.54
C TYR A 317 8.88 -23.70 5.55
N LEU A 318 9.61 -24.27 6.52
CA LEU A 318 10.27 -23.48 7.57
C LEU A 318 11.27 -22.49 6.98
N MET A 319 12.16 -22.93 6.10
CA MET A 319 13.13 -22.06 5.42
C MET A 319 12.45 -20.86 4.77
N LYS A 320 11.30 -21.07 4.10
CA LYS A 320 10.52 -19.99 3.51
C LYS A 320 9.90 -19.07 4.57
N LYS A 321 9.24 -19.64 5.58
CA LYS A 321 8.59 -18.90 6.67
C LYS A 321 9.60 -18.04 7.44
N GLU A 322 10.71 -18.65 7.85
CA GLU A 322 11.77 -17.98 8.62
C GLU A 322 12.39 -16.85 7.81
N ARG A 323 12.72 -17.10 6.53
CA ARG A 323 13.25 -16.07 5.63
C ARG A 323 12.32 -14.85 5.56
N ASP A 324 11.03 -15.08 5.31
CA ASP A 324 10.08 -13.97 5.16
C ASP A 324 9.93 -13.18 6.49
N LEU A 325 9.92 -13.87 7.64
CA LEU A 325 9.86 -13.25 8.97
C LEU A 325 11.13 -12.48 9.35
N TYR A 326 12.32 -13.01 9.06
CA TYR A 326 13.59 -12.31 9.29
C TYR A 326 13.68 -11.06 8.42
N LEU A 327 13.39 -11.18 7.13
CA LEU A 327 13.43 -10.03 6.21
C LEU A 327 12.47 -8.92 6.67
N LYS A 328 11.25 -9.28 7.09
CA LYS A 328 10.28 -8.34 7.65
C LYS A 328 10.73 -7.67 8.93
N SER A 329 11.27 -8.46 9.85
CA SER A 329 11.76 -7.94 11.13
C SER A 329 12.89 -6.94 10.92
N ILE A 330 13.85 -7.27 10.04
CA ILE A 330 14.97 -6.39 9.71
C ILE A 330 14.46 -5.10 9.06
N VAL A 331 13.61 -5.17 8.03
CA VAL A 331 13.10 -3.98 7.32
C VAL A 331 12.33 -3.04 8.26
N VAL A 332 11.42 -3.58 9.07
CA VAL A 332 10.63 -2.79 10.02
C VAL A 332 11.51 -2.09 11.06
N CYS A 333 12.62 -2.73 11.46
CA CYS A 333 13.58 -2.16 12.42
C CYS A 333 14.67 -1.28 11.78
N THR A 334 14.80 -1.26 10.45
CA THR A 334 15.79 -0.42 9.75
C THR A 334 15.20 0.85 9.19
N THR A 335 14.06 0.76 8.50
CA THR A 335 13.46 1.88 7.77
C THR A 335 11.95 1.98 7.94
N GLY A 336 11.34 0.92 8.45
CA GLY A 336 9.91 0.87 8.71
C GLY A 336 9.47 1.47 10.05
N PRO A 337 8.22 1.14 10.47
CA PRO A 337 7.53 1.79 11.59
C PRO A 337 8.28 1.82 12.92
N ILE A 338 8.99 0.74 13.28
CA ILE A 338 9.74 0.68 14.55
C ILE A 338 10.86 1.71 14.52
N GLN A 339 11.64 1.79 13.44
CA GLN A 339 12.73 2.76 13.38
C GLN A 339 12.22 4.20 13.32
N ILE A 340 11.10 4.47 12.65
CA ILE A 340 10.48 5.81 12.63
C ILE A 340 10.07 6.23 14.05
N SER A 341 9.40 5.34 14.79
CA SER A 341 9.00 5.60 16.17
C SER A 341 10.22 5.91 17.06
N ASN A 342 11.26 5.07 16.96
CA ASN A 342 12.50 5.29 17.71
C ASN A 342 13.20 6.60 17.36
N ALA A 343 13.32 6.92 16.07
CA ALA A 343 14.03 8.11 15.61
C ALA A 343 13.31 9.42 16.00
N LEU A 344 11.97 9.45 15.91
CA LEU A 344 11.19 10.64 16.24
C LEU A 344 10.99 10.82 17.75
N PHE A 345 10.68 9.74 18.46
CA PHE A 345 10.19 9.80 19.84
C PHE A 345 11.18 9.27 20.88
N ASN A 346 12.34 8.76 20.45
CA ASN A 346 13.34 8.13 21.31
C ASN A 346 12.78 6.95 22.12
N GLY A 347 11.85 6.21 21.55
CA GLY A 347 11.23 5.06 22.21
C GLY A 347 9.93 4.64 21.53
N TYR A 348 9.29 3.64 22.14
CA TYR A 348 8.09 2.99 21.62
C TYR A 348 6.90 3.11 22.58
N VAL A 349 7.18 3.40 23.85
CA VAL A 349 6.21 3.54 24.93
C VAL A 349 6.51 4.84 25.64
N VAL A 350 5.48 5.62 25.93
CA VAL A 350 5.59 6.91 26.63
C VAL A 350 4.44 7.07 27.62
N ASP A 351 4.54 8.06 28.51
CA ASP A 351 3.40 8.43 29.35
C ASP A 351 2.27 9.03 28.50
N THR A 352 1.01 8.72 28.86
CA THR A 352 -0.18 9.19 28.14
C THR A 352 -0.22 10.72 28.02
N ASP A 353 0.18 11.44 29.06
CA ASP A 353 0.20 12.91 29.03
C ASP A 353 1.24 13.44 28.04
N LYS A 354 2.40 12.78 27.95
CA LYS A 354 3.42 13.11 26.96
C LYS A 354 2.91 12.81 25.56
N PHE A 355 2.26 11.66 25.36
CA PHE A 355 1.68 11.28 24.08
C PHE A 355 0.68 12.32 23.57
N ILE A 356 -0.29 12.72 24.40
CA ILE A 356 -1.34 13.69 24.03
C ILE A 356 -0.74 15.05 23.65
N ARG A 357 0.28 15.51 24.39
CA ARG A 357 0.87 16.84 24.16
C ARG A 357 1.88 16.88 23.01
N GLU A 358 2.68 15.85 22.84
CA GLU A 358 3.86 15.91 21.96
C GLU A 358 3.74 15.06 20.69
N ILE A 359 2.94 13.99 20.71
CA ILE A 359 2.92 12.98 19.64
C ILE A 359 1.59 12.98 18.90
N GLN A 360 0.47 13.02 19.62
CA GLN A 360 -0.86 13.05 19.04
C GLN A 360 -1.04 14.19 18.01
N PRO A 361 -0.51 15.43 18.21
CA PRO A 361 -0.65 16.50 17.22
C PRO A 361 0.12 16.26 15.90
N ILE A 362 0.96 15.23 15.83
CA ILE A 362 1.66 14.78 14.61
C ILE A 362 0.80 13.73 13.86
N SER A 363 -0.23 13.18 14.48
CA SER A 363 -1.09 12.16 13.85
C SER A 363 -2.08 12.78 12.87
N PHE A 364 -2.24 12.19 11.68
CA PHE A 364 -3.39 12.48 10.82
C PHE A 364 -4.74 12.31 11.54
N ASN A 365 -4.84 11.33 12.44
CA ASN A 365 -6.06 11.01 13.16
C ASN A 365 -6.50 12.14 14.10
N HIS A 366 -5.56 12.94 14.60
CA HIS A 366 -5.86 14.09 15.46
C HIS A 366 -6.67 15.16 14.73
N TYR A 367 -6.46 15.30 13.42
CA TYR A 367 -7.15 16.27 12.56
C TYR A 367 -8.37 15.69 11.82
N GLY A 368 -8.81 14.47 12.17
CA GLY A 368 -9.96 13.83 11.51
C GLY A 368 -9.68 13.31 10.10
N LEU A 369 -8.41 13.18 9.70
CA LEU A 369 -8.02 12.84 8.33
C LEU A 369 -8.10 11.35 8.00
N GLN A 370 -8.35 10.48 8.98
CA GLN A 370 -8.44 9.02 8.82
C GLN A 370 -9.50 8.56 7.80
N HIS A 371 -10.50 9.40 7.52
CA HIS A 371 -11.56 9.08 6.56
C HIS A 371 -11.13 9.33 5.11
N ALA A 372 -10.22 10.28 4.89
CA ALA A 372 -9.65 10.60 3.59
C ALA A 372 -8.41 9.75 3.30
N PHE A 373 -7.62 9.44 4.33
CA PHE A 373 -6.41 8.62 4.27
C PHE A 373 -6.64 7.31 5.05
N ARG A 374 -7.29 6.33 4.40
CA ARG A 374 -7.75 5.10 5.06
C ARG A 374 -6.66 4.03 5.06
N SER A 375 -5.86 3.96 6.12
CA SER A 375 -4.93 2.84 6.31
C SER A 375 -5.52 1.74 7.16
N GLN A 376 -5.47 0.51 6.62
CA GLN A 376 -5.74 -0.71 7.37
C GLN A 376 -4.55 -1.13 8.25
N ASN A 377 -3.36 -0.52 8.09
CA ASN A 377 -2.23 -0.71 8.99
C ASN A 377 -2.30 0.20 10.23
N SER A 378 -3.29 1.10 10.32
CA SER A 378 -3.47 1.99 11.46
C SER A 378 -4.44 1.40 12.49
N ILE A 379 -4.20 1.71 13.75
CA ILE A 379 -5.23 1.61 14.78
C ILE A 379 -5.62 3.03 15.24
N PRO A 380 -6.82 3.22 15.78
CA PRO A 380 -7.19 4.49 16.39
C PRO A 380 -6.22 4.94 17.49
N LEU A 381 -6.24 6.24 17.79
CA LEU A 381 -5.56 6.78 18.96
C LEU A 381 -6.23 6.26 20.24
N HIS A 382 -5.43 5.94 21.26
CA HIS A 382 -5.88 5.44 22.55
C HIS A 382 -6.66 4.12 22.51
N GLU A 383 -6.39 3.27 21.52
CA GLU A 383 -7.04 1.98 21.38
C GLU A 383 -6.66 1.05 22.56
N ASN A 384 -7.55 0.13 22.91
CA ASN A 384 -7.28 -0.82 23.98
C ASN A 384 -6.69 -2.14 23.46
N VAL A 385 -6.25 -2.98 24.40
CA VAL A 385 -5.65 -4.30 24.10
C VAL A 385 -6.59 -5.21 23.29
N LEU A 386 -7.91 -5.14 23.50
CA LEU A 386 -8.87 -5.95 22.73
C LEU A 386 -8.96 -5.48 21.28
N GLY A 387 -8.93 -4.15 21.05
CA GLY A 387 -8.81 -3.56 19.73
C GLY A 387 -7.53 -4.00 19.01
N MET A 388 -6.41 -4.05 19.74
CA MET A 388 -5.15 -4.61 19.23
C MET A 388 -5.28 -6.08 18.80
N LEU A 389 -5.92 -6.93 19.60
CA LEU A 389 -6.06 -8.35 19.29
C LEU A 389 -6.88 -8.59 18.01
N LYS A 390 -7.91 -7.77 17.78
CA LYS A 390 -8.69 -7.80 16.54
C LYS A 390 -7.85 -7.38 15.33
N PHE A 391 -6.99 -6.38 15.50
CA PHE A 391 -6.07 -5.91 14.47
C PHE A 391 -4.94 -6.93 14.16
N LEU A 392 -4.37 -7.55 15.19
CA LEU A 392 -3.28 -8.52 15.06
C LEU A 392 -3.71 -9.85 14.45
N GLY A 393 -5.00 -10.22 14.52
CA GLY A 393 -5.55 -11.47 13.97
C GLY A 393 -5.77 -11.49 12.45
N VAL A 394 -5.48 -10.39 11.77
CA VAL A 394 -5.76 -10.20 10.34
C VAL A 394 -4.64 -10.80 9.47
N ASN A 395 -4.98 -11.46 8.36
CA ASN A 395 -4.01 -12.19 7.54
C ASN A 395 -3.11 -11.25 6.70
N GLU A 396 -1.94 -11.73 6.25
CA GLU A 396 -1.17 -11.03 5.20
C GLU A 396 -2.04 -10.85 3.94
N GLY A 397 -2.03 -9.63 3.37
CA GLY A 397 -2.91 -9.24 2.26
C GLY A 397 -4.27 -8.67 2.67
N GLU A 398 -4.62 -8.72 3.96
CA GLU A 398 -5.81 -8.06 4.54
C GLU A 398 -5.44 -6.77 5.31
N LEU A 399 -4.17 -6.57 5.72
CA LEU A 399 -3.68 -5.29 6.32
C LEU A 399 -2.76 -4.52 5.37
N ASN A 400 -1.85 -5.23 4.70
CA ASN A 400 -0.96 -4.71 3.67
C ASN A 400 -0.56 -5.80 2.69
N ASP A 401 -0.14 -5.40 1.49
CA ASP A 401 0.23 -6.34 0.44
C ASP A 401 1.60 -7.01 0.66
N SER A 402 2.49 -6.42 1.48
CA SER A 402 3.87 -6.89 1.70
C SER A 402 4.57 -7.32 0.38
N SER A 403 4.36 -6.56 -0.70
CA SER A 403 4.72 -6.89 -2.09
C SER A 403 6.22 -7.08 -2.33
N TRP A 404 7.04 -6.73 -1.36
CA TRP A 404 8.49 -6.92 -1.37
C TRP A 404 8.90 -8.31 -0.85
N LEU A 405 8.03 -9.01 -0.10
CA LEU A 405 8.16 -10.43 0.27
C LEU A 405 7.67 -11.37 -0.85
N GLU A 406 8.12 -12.62 -0.86
CA GLU A 406 7.68 -13.60 -1.86
C GLU A 406 6.19 -13.98 -1.69
N SER A 407 5.69 -14.03 -0.45
CA SER A 407 4.27 -14.26 -0.14
C SER A 407 3.39 -13.16 -0.76
N GLY A 408 3.72 -11.90 -0.50
CA GLY A 408 3.02 -10.73 -1.04
C GLY A 408 3.05 -10.67 -2.57
N LYS A 409 4.20 -10.95 -3.21
CA LYS A 409 4.30 -11.02 -4.68
C LYS A 409 3.35 -12.05 -5.28
N LYS A 410 3.22 -13.23 -4.67
CA LYS A 410 2.31 -14.28 -5.13
C LYS A 410 0.85 -13.86 -5.01
N LEU A 411 0.50 -13.19 -3.92
CA LEU A 411 -0.85 -12.65 -3.72
C LEU A 411 -1.20 -11.61 -4.79
N GLN A 412 -0.33 -10.62 -5.00
CA GLN A 412 -0.53 -9.59 -6.04
C GLN A 412 -0.58 -10.19 -7.45
N ALA A 413 0.26 -11.17 -7.75
CA ALA A 413 0.22 -11.87 -9.05
C ALA A 413 -1.13 -12.57 -9.27
N SER A 414 -1.68 -13.22 -8.24
CA SER A 414 -3.00 -13.86 -8.30
C SER A 414 -4.11 -12.84 -8.55
N ARG A 415 -4.12 -11.71 -7.82
CA ARG A 415 -5.09 -10.63 -8.01
C ARG A 415 -4.96 -9.98 -9.38
N THR A 416 -3.74 -9.69 -9.81
CA THR A 416 -3.42 -9.16 -11.14
C THR A 416 -3.95 -10.06 -12.26
N LYS A 417 -3.85 -11.39 -12.11
CA LYS A 417 -4.40 -12.34 -13.09
C LYS A 417 -5.92 -12.24 -13.20
N LEU A 418 -6.62 -12.14 -12.07
CA LEU A 418 -8.08 -11.98 -12.05
C LEU A 418 -8.50 -10.65 -12.69
N LEU A 419 -7.80 -9.56 -12.35
CA LEU A 419 -8.04 -8.23 -12.92
C LEU A 419 -7.78 -8.21 -14.43
N ALA A 420 -6.76 -8.90 -14.92
CA ALA A 420 -6.47 -9.01 -16.34
C ALA A 420 -7.55 -9.80 -17.09
N THR A 421 -8.09 -10.87 -16.50
CA THR A 421 -9.26 -11.58 -17.04
C THR A 421 -10.46 -10.65 -17.14
N ARG A 422 -10.79 -9.92 -16.06
CA ARG A 422 -11.89 -8.96 -16.04
C ARG A 422 -11.70 -7.84 -17.08
N GLN A 423 -10.48 -7.32 -17.22
CA GLN A 423 -10.14 -6.31 -18.22
C GLN A 423 -10.42 -6.81 -19.65
N LYS A 424 -10.06 -8.06 -19.96
CA LYS A 424 -10.32 -8.68 -21.27
C LYS A 424 -11.82 -8.89 -21.51
N GLU A 425 -12.55 -9.35 -20.51
CA GLU A 425 -14.01 -9.49 -20.59
C GLU A 425 -14.67 -8.14 -20.87
N LEU A 426 -14.29 -7.09 -20.12
CA LEU A 426 -14.78 -5.74 -20.30
C LEU A 426 -14.42 -5.14 -21.66
N ALA A 427 -13.23 -5.43 -22.19
CA ALA A 427 -12.83 -4.98 -23.52
C ALA A 427 -13.76 -5.50 -24.63
N ILE A 428 -14.40 -6.65 -24.42
CA ILE A 428 -15.38 -7.24 -25.35
C ILE A 428 -16.80 -6.74 -25.02
N SER A 429 -17.18 -6.73 -23.75
CA SER A 429 -18.56 -6.45 -23.34
C SER A 429 -18.90 -4.96 -23.39
N LEU A 430 -17.97 -4.04 -23.07
CA LEU A 430 -18.25 -2.61 -23.01
C LEU A 430 -18.74 -2.04 -24.35
N PRO A 431 -18.05 -2.26 -25.50
CA PRO A 431 -18.54 -1.78 -26.80
C PRO A 431 -19.97 -2.26 -27.10
N LEU A 432 -20.27 -3.53 -26.81
CA LEU A 432 -21.60 -4.12 -27.00
C LEU A 432 -22.65 -3.45 -26.10
N SER A 433 -22.35 -3.26 -24.81
CA SER A 433 -23.26 -2.60 -23.86
C SER A 433 -23.56 -1.16 -24.26
N PHE A 434 -22.56 -0.38 -24.68
CA PHE A 434 -22.77 0.99 -25.16
C PHE A 434 -23.58 1.02 -26.46
N CYS A 435 -23.35 0.08 -27.40
CA CYS A 435 -24.16 -0.05 -28.61
C CYS A 435 -25.62 -0.42 -28.31
N THR A 436 -25.86 -1.36 -27.40
CA THR A 436 -27.22 -1.72 -26.97
C THR A 436 -27.93 -0.52 -26.36
N ILE A 437 -27.27 0.19 -25.44
CA ILE A 437 -27.84 1.41 -24.83
C ILE A 437 -28.17 2.46 -25.90
N LYS A 438 -27.25 2.72 -26.84
CA LYS A 438 -27.49 3.66 -27.95
C LYS A 438 -28.76 3.30 -28.72
N ASN A 439 -28.86 2.04 -29.15
CA ASN A 439 -29.99 1.55 -29.94
C ASN A 439 -31.31 1.59 -29.14
N ASP A 440 -31.26 1.27 -27.85
CA ASP A 440 -32.41 1.31 -26.96
C ASP A 440 -32.94 2.74 -26.79
N VAL A 441 -32.04 3.71 -26.60
CA VAL A 441 -32.40 5.14 -26.48
C VAL A 441 -32.96 5.67 -27.80
N GLU A 442 -32.32 5.38 -28.93
CA GLU A 442 -32.83 5.76 -30.27
C GLU A 442 -34.24 5.17 -30.51
N THR A 443 -34.45 3.90 -30.17
CA THR A 443 -35.76 3.22 -30.27
C THR A 443 -36.79 3.85 -29.34
N TYR A 444 -36.39 4.24 -28.13
CA TYR A 444 -37.27 4.86 -27.15
C TYR A 444 -37.76 6.24 -27.61
N ILE A 445 -36.86 7.09 -28.10
CA ILE A 445 -37.19 8.41 -28.69
C ILE A 445 -38.15 8.25 -29.89
N GLN A 446 -37.90 7.28 -30.77
CA GLN A 446 -38.79 6.98 -31.91
C GLN A 446 -40.19 6.51 -31.47
N LYS A 447 -40.30 5.79 -30.35
CA LYS A 447 -41.60 5.39 -29.80
C LYS A 447 -42.33 6.58 -29.17
N MET A 448 -41.62 7.44 -28.44
CA MET A 448 -42.20 8.64 -27.83
C MET A 448 -42.75 9.61 -28.86
N THR A 449 -42.01 9.87 -29.93
CA THR A 449 -42.45 10.77 -31.02
C THR A 449 -43.71 10.29 -31.74
N LYS A 450 -44.05 8.99 -31.68
CA LYS A 450 -45.25 8.40 -32.30
C LYS A 450 -46.51 8.37 -31.41
N ILE A 451 -46.41 8.62 -30.10
CA ILE A 451 -47.55 8.56 -29.17
C ILE A 451 -48.35 9.88 -29.20
N PRO A 452 -49.67 9.88 -29.50
CA PRO A 452 -50.48 11.10 -29.56
C PRO A 452 -50.65 11.74 -28.17
N TYR A 453 -50.81 13.08 -28.17
CA TYR A 453 -50.79 14.07 -27.07
C TYR A 453 -51.62 13.81 -25.79
N ARG A 454 -52.23 12.64 -25.58
CA ARG A 454 -53.26 12.44 -24.54
C ARG A 454 -52.78 11.97 -23.16
N SER A 455 -51.51 11.65 -22.96
CA SER A 455 -51.06 10.95 -21.73
C SER A 455 -49.96 11.65 -20.91
N PHE A 456 -49.34 12.71 -21.43
CA PHE A 456 -48.31 13.50 -20.76
C PHE A 456 -48.61 14.99 -21.00
N SER A 457 -48.27 15.86 -20.05
CA SER A 457 -48.22 17.29 -20.37
C SER A 457 -47.21 17.48 -21.50
N SER A 458 -47.50 18.34 -22.48
CA SER A 458 -46.64 18.50 -23.66
C SER A 458 -45.21 18.87 -23.26
N GLU A 459 -45.05 19.73 -22.25
CA GLU A 459 -43.75 20.21 -21.76
C GLU A 459 -42.88 19.09 -21.19
N GLU A 460 -43.37 18.22 -20.30
CA GLU A 460 -42.58 17.14 -19.70
C GLU A 460 -42.05 16.14 -20.74
N LYS A 461 -42.82 15.88 -21.80
CA LYS A 461 -42.42 14.99 -22.89
C LYS A 461 -41.33 15.61 -23.78
N TYR A 462 -41.38 16.93 -24.00
CA TYR A 462 -40.32 17.65 -24.70
C TYR A 462 -39.03 17.63 -23.90
N THR A 463 -39.08 17.94 -22.59
CA THR A 463 -37.89 17.96 -21.73
C THR A 463 -37.21 16.59 -21.64
N LEU A 464 -37.98 15.51 -21.52
CA LEU A 464 -37.43 14.14 -21.48
C LEU A 464 -36.79 13.71 -22.80
N THR A 465 -37.38 14.10 -23.94
CA THR A 465 -36.81 13.79 -25.26
C THR A 465 -35.51 14.54 -25.46
N ASP A 466 -35.47 15.83 -25.11
CA ASP A 466 -34.28 16.68 -25.18
C ASP A 466 -33.14 16.12 -24.32
N ASP A 467 -33.44 15.67 -23.10
CA ASP A 467 -32.46 15.04 -22.19
C ASP A 467 -31.87 13.74 -22.78
N LEU A 468 -32.69 12.90 -23.42
CA LEU A 468 -32.22 11.67 -24.08
C LEU A 468 -31.43 11.97 -25.36
N GLU A 469 -31.80 12.99 -26.14
CA GLU A 469 -31.03 13.46 -27.29
C GLU A 469 -29.67 14.02 -26.88
N LEU A 470 -29.60 14.73 -25.75
CA LEU A 470 -28.33 15.16 -25.16
C LEU A 470 -27.45 13.95 -24.83
N ILE A 471 -28.01 12.88 -24.23
CA ILE A 471 -27.26 11.64 -23.98
C ILE A 471 -26.78 11.01 -25.29
N LEU A 472 -27.64 10.93 -26.31
CA LEU A 472 -27.25 10.41 -27.62
C LEU A 472 -26.13 11.23 -28.29
N SER A 473 -26.09 12.55 -28.05
CA SER A 473 -25.02 13.40 -28.58
C SER A 473 -23.61 13.00 -28.11
N CYS A 474 -23.51 12.22 -27.01
CA CYS A 474 -22.24 11.68 -26.53
C CYS A 474 -21.69 10.55 -27.40
N PHE A 475 -22.51 9.96 -28.26
CA PHE A 475 -22.13 8.98 -29.27
C PHE A 475 -21.76 9.72 -30.56
N ASN A 476 -20.46 9.81 -30.86
CA ASN A 476 -19.98 10.60 -31.98
C ASN A 476 -20.07 9.83 -33.32
N GLN A 477 -19.87 10.56 -34.42
CA GLN A 477 -19.88 10.01 -35.79
C GLN A 477 -18.77 8.98 -36.07
N LYS A 478 -17.75 8.89 -35.21
CA LYS A 478 -16.64 7.92 -35.33
C LYS A 478 -16.93 6.62 -34.58
N ASN A 479 -18.18 6.37 -34.21
CA ASN A 479 -18.60 5.24 -33.41
C ASN A 479 -17.86 5.17 -32.06
N GLU A 480 -17.73 6.32 -31.39
CA GLU A 480 -17.14 6.41 -30.06
C GLU A 480 -18.11 7.05 -29.07
N PHE A 481 -18.06 6.60 -27.82
CA PHE A 481 -18.72 7.27 -26.71
C PHE A 481 -17.74 8.22 -25.99
N ASN A 482 -18.13 9.48 -25.82
CA ASN A 482 -17.32 10.52 -25.16
C ASN A 482 -17.70 10.68 -23.69
N ILE A 483 -16.85 10.17 -22.79
CA ILE A 483 -17.12 10.18 -21.35
C ILE A 483 -17.09 11.60 -20.78
N LEU A 484 -16.20 12.47 -21.26
CA LEU A 484 -16.11 13.86 -20.77
C LEU A 484 -17.34 14.67 -21.15
N GLN A 485 -17.84 14.48 -22.38
CA GLN A 485 -19.09 15.10 -22.82
C GLN A 485 -20.26 14.59 -21.97
N PHE A 486 -20.34 13.28 -21.73
CA PHE A 486 -21.35 12.68 -20.87
C PHE A 486 -21.33 13.28 -19.45
N LYS A 487 -20.16 13.36 -18.82
CA LYS A 487 -19.99 14.00 -17.50
C LYS A 487 -20.45 15.46 -17.50
N LYS A 488 -20.22 16.20 -18.58
CA LYS A 488 -20.63 17.61 -18.71
C LYS A 488 -22.15 17.76 -18.85
N ILE A 489 -22.80 16.97 -19.71
CA ILE A 489 -24.25 17.09 -19.93
C ILE A 489 -25.07 16.66 -18.71
N LEU A 490 -24.53 15.77 -17.86
CA LEU A 490 -25.21 15.34 -16.63
C LEU A 490 -25.54 16.51 -15.68
N LEU A 491 -24.85 17.65 -15.80
CA LEU A 491 -25.15 18.85 -15.02
C LEU A 491 -26.37 19.62 -15.55
N SER A 492 -26.77 19.35 -16.80
CA SER A 492 -27.83 20.06 -17.53
C SER A 492 -29.13 19.27 -17.61
N ILE A 493 -29.14 17.99 -17.23
CA ILE A 493 -30.34 17.14 -17.23
C ILE A 493 -31.12 17.43 -15.94
N HIS A 494 -32.39 17.82 -16.05
CA HIS A 494 -33.15 18.42 -14.94
C HIS A 494 -34.32 17.56 -14.45
N HIS A 495 -34.77 16.56 -15.22
CA HIS A 495 -35.78 15.60 -14.79
C HIS A 495 -35.35 14.16 -15.09
N HIS A 496 -35.62 13.25 -14.15
CA HIS A 496 -35.35 11.85 -14.37
C HIS A 496 -36.60 11.04 -14.03
N ASP A 497 -37.28 10.58 -15.07
CA ASP A 497 -38.14 9.42 -14.91
C ASP A 497 -37.28 8.18 -14.55
N VAL A 498 -37.95 7.10 -14.14
CA VAL A 498 -37.27 5.87 -13.70
C VAL A 498 -36.36 5.30 -14.79
N TYR A 499 -36.76 5.44 -16.06
CA TYR A 499 -35.96 4.98 -17.20
C TYR A 499 -34.67 5.78 -17.36
N THR A 500 -34.74 7.11 -17.39
CA THR A 500 -33.57 7.98 -17.57
C THR A 500 -32.62 7.89 -16.38
N GLN A 501 -33.15 7.77 -15.16
CA GLN A 501 -32.35 7.50 -13.95
C GLN A 501 -31.54 6.21 -14.08
N LYS A 502 -32.19 5.13 -14.52
CA LYS A 502 -31.53 3.84 -14.73
C LYS A 502 -30.48 3.92 -15.83
N LEU A 503 -30.82 4.52 -16.97
CA LEU A 503 -29.91 4.74 -18.10
C LEU A 503 -28.64 5.50 -17.66
N ILE A 504 -28.81 6.60 -16.93
CA ILE A 504 -27.70 7.39 -16.40
C ILE A 504 -26.86 6.55 -15.43
N GLY A 505 -27.49 5.75 -14.56
CA GLY A 505 -26.82 4.83 -13.66
C GLY A 505 -25.97 3.79 -14.41
N ASP A 506 -26.56 3.15 -15.43
CA ASP A 506 -25.89 2.14 -16.25
C ASP A 506 -24.70 2.76 -17.02
N LEU A 507 -24.90 3.91 -17.68
CA LEU A 507 -23.83 4.63 -18.37
C LEU A 507 -22.71 5.08 -17.42
N ARG A 508 -23.05 5.56 -16.22
CA ARG A 508 -22.05 5.93 -15.20
C ARG A 508 -21.20 4.73 -14.79
N ASN A 509 -21.83 3.58 -14.56
CA ASN A 509 -21.13 2.34 -14.19
C ASN A 509 -20.22 1.88 -15.33
N LEU A 510 -20.70 1.84 -16.56
CA LEU A 510 -19.90 1.45 -17.73
C LEU A 510 -18.74 2.42 -17.98
N CYS A 511 -18.97 3.73 -17.85
CA CYS A 511 -17.90 4.73 -17.95
C CYS A 511 -16.84 4.54 -16.87
N HIS A 512 -17.26 4.27 -15.64
CA HIS A 512 -16.37 4.01 -14.52
C HIS A 512 -15.51 2.77 -14.79
N GLU A 513 -16.12 1.64 -15.15
CA GLU A 513 -15.38 0.40 -15.50
C GLU A 513 -14.41 0.63 -16.66
N ALA A 514 -14.84 1.33 -17.72
CA ALA A 514 -14.00 1.62 -18.87
C ALA A 514 -12.77 2.47 -18.50
N ILE A 515 -12.92 3.43 -17.59
CA ILE A 515 -11.80 4.27 -17.13
C ILE A 515 -10.89 3.48 -16.21
N ILE A 516 -11.42 2.86 -15.16
CA ILE A 516 -10.62 2.18 -14.13
C ILE A 516 -9.78 1.05 -14.74
N PHE A 517 -10.36 0.27 -15.65
CA PHE A 517 -9.65 -0.79 -16.36
C PHE A 517 -8.82 -0.28 -17.55
N ASN A 518 -8.64 1.04 -17.69
CA ASN A 518 -7.82 1.67 -18.73
C ASN A 518 -8.21 1.24 -20.16
N LEU A 519 -9.50 1.05 -20.40
CA LEU A 519 -10.08 0.66 -21.70
C LEU A 519 -10.55 1.88 -22.51
N ALA A 520 -10.74 3.03 -21.86
CA ALA A 520 -10.95 4.31 -22.51
C ALA A 520 -9.61 4.98 -22.84
N LYS A 521 -9.48 5.55 -24.05
CA LYS A 521 -8.33 6.37 -24.45
C LYS A 521 -8.76 7.81 -24.68
N ASN A 522 -8.01 8.78 -24.16
CA ASN A 522 -8.42 10.18 -24.11
C ASN A 522 -9.87 10.35 -23.60
N LYS A 523 -10.25 9.53 -22.61
CA LYS A 523 -11.62 9.45 -22.05
C LYS A 523 -12.72 9.18 -23.12
N LYS A 524 -12.39 8.42 -24.16
CA LYS A 524 -13.32 7.94 -25.18
C LYS A 524 -13.29 6.42 -25.29
N ILE A 525 -14.45 5.83 -25.59
CA ILE A 525 -14.63 4.39 -25.75
C ILE A 525 -14.99 4.13 -27.21
N LYS A 526 -14.22 3.28 -27.90
CA LYS A 526 -14.58 2.82 -29.24
C LYS A 526 -15.67 1.76 -29.14
N LEU A 527 -16.67 1.86 -30.00
CA LEU A 527 -17.83 0.97 -30.02
C LEU A 527 -17.70 -0.16 -31.04
N ASP A 528 -16.68 -0.10 -31.89
CA ASP A 528 -16.30 -1.20 -32.77
C ASP A 528 -15.71 -2.35 -31.96
N LEU A 529 -16.07 -3.59 -32.32
CA LEU A 529 -15.45 -4.79 -31.76
C LEU A 529 -13.94 -4.77 -32.08
N PRO A 530 -13.07 -5.16 -31.13
CA PRO A 530 -11.64 -5.27 -31.40
C PRO A 530 -11.41 -6.20 -32.59
N SER A 531 -10.68 -5.74 -33.61
CA SER A 531 -10.30 -6.50 -34.81
C SER A 531 -9.33 -7.66 -34.54
N HIS A 532 -9.24 -8.13 -33.28
CA HIS A 532 -8.37 -9.20 -32.82
C HIS A 532 -9.18 -10.26 -32.06
N ILE A 533 -10.19 -10.83 -32.72
CA ILE A 533 -10.78 -12.14 -32.36
C ILE A 533 -10.94 -12.99 -33.63
N GLU A 534 -10.00 -12.87 -34.56
CA GLU A 534 -9.72 -13.92 -35.53
C GLU A 534 -8.31 -14.42 -35.24
N GLN A 535 -8.18 -15.71 -34.95
CA GLN A 535 -6.97 -16.44 -34.55
C GLN A 535 -6.70 -16.54 -33.03
N SER A 536 -7.51 -17.37 -32.36
CA SER A 536 -7.01 -18.32 -31.36
C SER A 536 -7.71 -19.65 -31.53
#